data_AF-A0A373LVK6-F1
#
_entry.id   AF-A0A373LVK6-F1
#
_cell.length_a   1.000
_cell.length_b   1.000
_cell.length_c   1.000
_cell.angle_alpha   90.00
_cell.angle_beta   90.00
_cell.angle_gamma   90.00
#
_symmetry.space_group_name_H-M   'P 1'
#
loop_
_entity.id
_entity.type
_entity.pdbx_description
1 polymer ?
#
loop_
_entity_poly.entity_id
_entity_poly.type
_entity_poly.pdbx_seq_one_letter_code
_entity_poly.pdbx_strand_id
1 'polypeptide(L)'
;MEVRNLSMFENLLQKVMELNEMPGVDVYLCVNGETQVMALSVMQNKTLVYQNRFFFSRLDNKVKEVTEHLEKMLEVAGCGKNITPTV
;
A
#
# COMPACT_ATOMS: atom_id res chain seq x y z
N MET A 1 4.72 1.25 24.26
CA MET A 1 3.71 1.46 23.20
C MET A 1 4.35 1.67 21.82
N GLU A 2 5.64 2.04 21.74
CA GLU A 2 6.37 2.30 20.48
C GLU A 2 6.71 1.07 19.63
N VAL A 3 6.91 -0.11 20.23
CA VAL A 3 7.38 -1.31 19.49
C VAL A 3 6.32 -1.87 18.52
N ARG A 4 5.02 -1.69 18.79
CA ARG A 4 3.94 -2.21 17.92
C ARG A 4 3.76 -1.41 16.62
N ASN A 5 4.13 -0.13 16.63
CA ASN A 5 3.95 0.72 15.45
C ASN A 5 5.07 0.47 14.42
N LEU A 6 6.30 0.21 14.86
CA LEU A 6 7.40 -0.16 13.96
C LEU A 6 7.09 -1.41 13.12
N SER A 7 6.60 -2.48 13.75
CA SER A 7 6.27 -3.73 13.03
C SER A 7 5.17 -3.55 11.97
N MET A 8 4.26 -2.59 12.18
CA MET A 8 3.14 -2.39 11.26
C MET A 8 3.59 -1.64 9.99
N PHE A 9 4.51 -0.69 10.12
CA PHE A 9 5.11 -0.01 8.97
C PHE A 9 6.08 -0.88 8.21
N GLU A 10 6.88 -1.70 8.91
CA GLU A 10 7.77 -2.67 8.28
C GLU A 10 6.99 -3.62 7.37
N ASN A 11 5.85 -4.14 7.85
CA ASN A 11 4.97 -4.99 7.06
C ASN A 11 4.39 -4.27 5.83
N LEU A 12 3.92 -3.02 6.00
CA LEU A 12 3.45 -2.21 4.88
C LEU A 12 4.54 -2.01 3.81
N LEU A 13 5.76 -1.64 4.24
CA LEU A 13 6.89 -1.42 3.35
C LEU A 13 7.28 -2.70 2.64
N GLN A 14 7.32 -3.84 3.34
CA GLN A 14 7.61 -5.13 2.74
C GLN A 14 6.65 -5.44 1.59
N LYS A 15 5.33 -5.29 1.81
CA LYS A 15 4.33 -5.54 0.76
C LYS A 15 4.40 -4.56 -0.40
N VAL A 16 4.70 -3.29 -0.11
CA VAL A 16 4.92 -2.28 -1.17
C VAL A 16 6.08 -2.70 -2.06
N MET A 17 7.19 -3.19 -1.47
CA MET A 17 8.34 -3.68 -2.25
C MET A 17 7.97 -4.92 -3.06
N GLU A 18 7.34 -5.93 -2.44
CA GLU A 18 6.92 -7.15 -3.13
C GLU A 18 6.01 -6.86 -4.33
N LEU A 19 5.06 -5.93 -4.17
CA LEU A 19 4.15 -5.55 -5.25
C LEU A 19 4.85 -4.76 -6.36
N ASN A 20 5.85 -3.95 -6.01
CA ASN A 20 6.62 -3.16 -6.96
C ASN A 20 7.65 -3.97 -7.76
N GLU A 21 8.01 -5.17 -7.31
CA GLU A 21 8.84 -6.10 -8.08
C GLU A 21 8.06 -6.76 -9.23
N MET A 22 6.73 -6.65 -9.25
CA MET A 22 5.90 -7.25 -10.27
C MET A 22 5.99 -6.49 -11.61
N PRO A 23 6.18 -7.19 -12.75
CA PRO A 23 6.29 -6.54 -14.05
C PRO A 23 5.07 -5.69 -14.41
N GLY A 24 5.33 -4.44 -14.81
CA GLY A 24 4.28 -3.50 -15.23
C GLY A 24 3.47 -2.91 -14.08
N VAL A 25 3.90 -3.10 -12.83
CA VAL A 25 3.32 -2.50 -11.62
C VAL A 25 4.27 -1.45 -11.06
N ASP A 26 3.77 -0.24 -10.83
CA ASP A 26 4.49 0.84 -10.17
C ASP A 26 3.78 1.20 -8.87
N VAL A 27 4.49 1.18 -7.74
CA VAL A 27 3.94 1.54 -6.43
C VAL A 27 4.59 2.83 -5.92
N TYR A 28 3.77 3.81 -5.59
CA TYR A 28 4.20 5.11 -5.07
C TYR A 28 3.71 5.28 -3.63
N LEU A 29 4.65 5.29 -2.67
CA LEU A 29 4.39 5.65 -1.28
C LEU A 29 5.02 7.02 -0.97
N CYS A 30 4.19 8.02 -0.68
CA CYS A 30 4.60 9.38 -0.37
C CYS A 30 4.26 9.72 1.09
N VAL A 31 5.20 10.35 1.80
CA VAL A 31 5.04 10.83 3.17
C VAL A 31 5.24 12.34 3.18
N ASN A 32 4.20 13.09 3.57
CA ASN A 32 4.27 14.54 3.71
C ASN A 32 4.16 14.90 5.20
N GLY A 33 5.26 15.44 5.75
CA GLY A 33 5.35 15.85 7.15
C GLY A 33 4.62 17.16 7.47
N GLU A 34 4.49 18.08 6.52
CA GLU A 34 3.77 19.35 6.71
C GLU A 34 2.27 19.10 6.86
N THR A 35 1.71 18.27 5.99
CA THR A 35 0.28 17.91 6.03
C THR A 35 -0.03 16.70 6.90
N GLN A 36 1.01 16.03 7.42
CA GLN A 36 0.89 14.77 8.17
C GLN A 36 0.06 13.70 7.45
N VAL A 37 0.36 13.49 6.15
CA VAL A 37 -0.34 12.54 5.28
C VAL A 37 0.63 11.52 4.73
N MET A 38 0.23 10.26 4.72
CA MET A 38 0.82 9.21 3.90
C MET A 38 -0.13 8.89 2.74
N ALA A 39 0.40 8.85 1.53
CA ALA A 39 -0.36 8.54 0.32
C ALA A 39 0.26 7.32 -0.37
N LEU A 40 -0.57 6.36 -0.75
CA LEU A 40 -0.18 5.18 -1.50
C LEU A 40 -0.95 5.16 -2.82
N SER A 41 -0.23 5.00 -3.93
CA SER A 41 -0.82 4.79 -5.25
C SER A 41 -0.19 3.58 -5.90
N VAL A 42 -1.00 2.73 -6.53
CA VAL A 42 -0.54 1.59 -7.32
C VAL A 42 -1.03 1.80 -8.74
N MET A 43 -0.10 1.76 -9.68
CA MET A 43 -0.38 1.81 -11.10
C MET A 43 -0.02 0.46 -11.73
N GLN A 44 -0.84 0.00 -12.67
CA GLN A 44 -0.54 -1.15 -13.50
C GLN A 44 -0.66 -0.73 -14.96
N ASN A 45 0.39 -0.95 -15.77
CA ASN A 45 0.43 -0.58 -17.18
C ASN A 45 -0.01 0.89 -17.41
N LYS A 46 0.51 1.81 -16.61
CA LYS A 46 0.17 3.26 -16.61
C LYS A 46 -1.27 3.61 -16.20
N THR A 47 -2.06 2.65 -15.74
CA THR A 47 -3.42 2.86 -15.23
C THR A 47 -3.41 2.86 -13.71
N LEU A 48 -4.00 3.88 -13.08
CA LEU A 48 -4.17 3.92 -11.63
C LEU A 48 -5.20 2.84 -11.22
N VAL A 49 -4.76 1.83 -10.47
CA VAL A 49 -5.62 0.73 -10.03
C VAL A 49 -5.98 0.83 -8.54
N TYR A 50 -5.18 1.54 -7.76
CA TYR A 50 -5.46 1.81 -6.36
C TYR A 50 -4.86 3.12 -5.90
N GLN A 51 -5.60 3.82 -5.03
CA GLN A 51 -5.11 5.00 -4.36
C GLN A 51 -5.72 5.09 -2.96
N ASN A 52 -4.89 5.39 -1.97
CA ASN A 52 -5.34 5.69 -0.62
C ASN A 52 -4.51 6.84 -0.03
N ARG A 53 -5.14 7.61 0.86
CA ARG A 53 -4.50 8.70 1.62
C ARG A 53 -4.96 8.60 3.07
N PHE A 54 -4.03 8.62 4.00
CA PHE A 54 -4.35 8.56 5.42
C PHE A 54 -3.51 9.54 6.23
N PHE A 55 -4.19 10.20 7.18
CA PHE A 55 -3.62 11.18 8.08
C PHE A 55 -2.96 10.51 9.28
N PHE A 56 -1.87 11.09 9.79
CA PHE A 56 -1.11 10.51 10.91
C PHE A 56 -1.94 10.38 12.19
N SER A 57 -2.99 11.20 12.35
CA SER A 57 -3.94 11.11 13.47
C SER A 57 -4.78 9.82 13.50
N ARG A 58 -4.83 9.05 12.40
CA ARG A 58 -5.62 7.80 12.28
C ARG A 58 -4.77 6.62 11.81
N LEU A 59 -3.48 6.71 12.05
CA LEU A 59 -2.49 5.93 11.32
C LEU A 59 -2.55 4.43 11.65
N ASP A 60 -2.71 4.05 12.91
CA ASP A 60 -2.76 2.64 13.31
C ASP A 60 -3.92 1.87 12.64
N ASN A 61 -5.10 2.50 12.52
CA ASN A 61 -6.26 1.86 11.88
C ASN A 61 -6.12 1.82 10.34
N LYS A 62 -5.52 2.86 9.76
CA LYS A 62 -5.40 2.98 8.30
C LYS A 62 -4.25 2.17 7.71
N VAL A 63 -3.14 2.03 8.43
CA VAL A 63 -2.03 1.16 8.00
C VAL A 63 -2.51 -0.28 7.89
N LYS A 64 -3.31 -0.77 8.84
CA LYS A 64 -3.87 -2.12 8.80
C LYS A 64 -4.74 -2.34 7.56
N GLU A 65 -5.70 -1.44 7.31
CA GLU A 65 -6.59 -1.50 6.13
C GLU A 65 -5.80 -1.51 4.81
N VAL A 66 -4.80 -0.63 4.69
CA VAL A 66 -3.96 -0.56 3.49
C VAL A 66 -3.11 -1.81 3.32
N THR A 67 -2.59 -2.36 4.42
CA THR A 67 -1.81 -3.60 4.44
C THR A 67 -2.64 -4.79 3.96
N GLU A 68 -3.91 -4.88 4.36
CA GLU A 68 -4.85 -5.92 3.89
C GLU A 68 -5.18 -5.76 2.39
N HIS A 69 -5.33 -4.52 1.91
CA HIS A 69 -5.56 -4.27 0.48
C HIS A 69 -4.37 -4.71 -0.39
N LEU A 70 -3.14 -4.43 0.04
CA LEU A 70 -1.94 -4.87 -0.66
C LEU A 70 -1.80 -6.39 -0.67
N GLU A 71 -2.16 -7.06 0.42
CA GLU A 71 -2.17 -8.53 0.53
C GLU A 71 -3.05 -9.17 -0.55
N LYS A 72 -4.28 -8.67 -0.70
CA LYS A 72 -5.21 -9.13 -1.75
C LYS A 72 -4.67 -8.88 -3.16
N MET A 73 -3.98 -7.76 -3.36
CA MET A 73 -3.37 -7.44 -4.66
C MET A 73 -2.24 -8.42 -5.00
N LEU A 74 -1.39 -8.77 -4.02
CA LEU A 74 -0.35 -9.78 -4.18
C LEU A 74 -0.94 -11.14 -4.53
N GLU A 75 -2.03 -11.56 -3.88
CA GLU A 75 -2.74 -12.80 -4.21
C GLU A 75 -3.25 -12.83 -5.65
N VAL A 76 -3.91 -11.75 -6.10
CA VAL A 76 -4.44 -11.63 -7.46
C VAL A 76 -3.33 -11.63 -8.51
N ALA A 77 -2.26 -10.88 -8.25
CA ALA A 77 -1.13 -10.79 -9.17
C ALA A 77 -0.33 -12.10 -9.24
N GLY A 78 -0.17 -12.82 -8.13
CA GLY A 78 0.40 -14.17 -8.10
C GLY A 78 -0.39 -15.20 -8.92
N CYS A 79 -1.68 -14.95 -9.15
CA CYS A 79 -2.52 -15.76 -10.05
C CYS A 79 -2.38 -15.37 -11.54
N GLY A 80 -1.49 -14.43 -11.89
CA GLY A 80 -1.31 -13.92 -13.25
C GLY A 80 -2.45 -13.05 -13.76
N LYS A 81 -3.29 -12.52 -12.87
CA LYS A 81 -4.46 -11.69 -13.21
C LYS A 81 -4.12 -10.21 -13.06
N ASN A 82 -4.87 -9.36 -13.76
CA ASN A 82 -4.81 -7.91 -13.56
C ASN A 82 -5.24 -7.57 -12.14
N ILE A 83 -4.53 -6.62 -11.54
CA ILE A 83 -4.78 -6.18 -10.18
C ILE A 83 -5.95 -5.21 -10.23
N THR A 84 -7.14 -5.70 -9.92
CA THR A 84 -8.37 -4.90 -9.91
C THR A 84 -8.75 -4.54 -8.48
N PRO A 85 -9.22 -3.31 -8.21
CA PRO A 85 -9.69 -2.95 -6.88
C PRO A 85 -10.89 -3.82 -6.49
N THR A 86 -10.75 -4.62 -5.43
CA THR A 86 -11.90 -5.19 -4.72
C THR A 86 -12.58 -4.07 -3.95
N VAL A 87 -13.80 -3.72 -4.37
CA VAL A 87 -14.72 -2.82 -3.68
C VAL A 87 -15.14 -3.42 -2.34
#